data_AF-A0A344UAP6-F1
#
_entry.id   AF-A0A344UAP6-F1
#
_cell.length_a   1.000
_cell.length_b   1.000
_cell.length_c   1.000
_cell.angle_alpha   90.00
_cell.angle_beta   90.00
_cell.angle_gamma   90.00
#
_symmetry.space_group_name_H-M   'P 1'
#
loop_
_entity.id
_entity.type
_entity.pdbx_description
1 polymer ?
#
loop_
_entity_poly.entity_id
_entity_poly.type
_entity_poly.pdbx_seq_one_letter_code
_entity_poly.pdbx_strand_id
1 'polypeptide(L)'
;MVLTAQRGLCVYCGRSPSTTLDHERPIAGAGHDIWWNFVPACKPCNLRKSKHESAAHWVADMDICHRYPELTRSKWRMSPKVFAGITRRVERVQREIADADRREWFELHYGEEKWRNKTELFKILDRCKAELKGYPHYPWRTPKVRELKGHCTRLICCGYFHPQARLLHAFLEREEVRAFQRAVFNERAHEGEVLGRLVREYLAGRQRDLDGEA
;
A
#
# COMPACT_ATOMS: atom_id res chain seq x y z
N MET A 1 -1.62 -5.61 5.69
CA MET A 1 -0.76 -5.77 4.50
C MET A 1 -1.46 -6.32 3.24
N VAL A 2 -1.97 -7.56 3.24
CA VAL A 2 -2.47 -8.21 2.00
C VAL A 2 -3.69 -7.48 1.43
N LEU A 3 -4.68 -7.17 2.26
CA LEU A 3 -5.92 -6.48 1.85
C LEU A 3 -5.73 -5.01 1.41
N THR A 4 -4.51 -4.48 1.50
CA THR A 4 -4.17 -3.16 0.96
C THR A 4 -3.38 -3.25 -0.35
N ALA A 5 -2.95 -4.45 -0.75
CA ALA A 5 -2.27 -4.66 -2.03
C ALA A 5 -3.24 -4.43 -3.20
N GLN A 6 -2.71 -4.22 -4.41
CA GLN A 6 -3.51 -3.84 -5.59
C GLN A 6 -4.41 -2.62 -5.31
N ARG A 7 -3.92 -1.68 -4.48
CA ARG A 7 -4.65 -0.48 -4.04
C ARG A 7 -5.96 -0.81 -3.30
N GLY A 8 -6.01 -1.94 -2.60
CA GLY A 8 -7.21 -2.40 -1.88
C GLY A 8 -8.33 -2.92 -2.78
N LEU A 9 -8.01 -3.29 -4.02
CA LEU A 9 -8.94 -3.90 -4.98
C LEU A 9 -8.70 -5.40 -5.06
N CYS A 10 -9.77 -6.14 -5.41
CA CYS A 10 -9.72 -7.56 -5.70
C CYS A 10 -8.74 -7.85 -6.85
N VAL A 11 -7.80 -8.77 -6.61
CA VAL A 11 -6.79 -9.17 -7.61
C VAL A 11 -7.43 -9.80 -8.85
N TYR A 12 -8.54 -10.51 -8.67
CA TYR A 12 -9.21 -11.24 -9.74
C TYR A 12 -10.01 -10.33 -10.66
N CYS A 13 -11.00 -9.60 -10.14
CA CYS A 13 -11.81 -8.74 -11.00
C CYS A 13 -11.18 -7.37 -11.26
N GLY A 14 -10.26 -6.91 -10.40
CA GLY A 14 -9.63 -5.59 -10.50
C GLY A 14 -10.55 -4.40 -10.28
N ARG A 15 -11.79 -4.61 -9.80
CA ARG A 15 -12.84 -3.59 -9.71
C ARG A 15 -13.45 -3.46 -8.32
N SER A 16 -13.83 -4.59 -7.72
CA SER A 16 -14.45 -4.60 -6.39
C SER A 16 -13.38 -4.39 -5.29
N PRO A 17 -13.74 -3.79 -4.15
CA PRO A 17 -12.87 -3.76 -2.98
C PRO A 17 -12.46 -5.16 -2.54
N SER A 18 -11.23 -5.32 -2.07
CA SER A 18 -10.78 -6.55 -1.44
C SER A 18 -11.33 -6.66 -0.02
N THR A 19 -12.12 -7.70 0.21
CA THR A 19 -12.84 -7.94 1.48
C THR A 19 -12.50 -9.29 2.09
N THR A 20 -11.79 -10.15 1.36
CA THR A 20 -11.35 -11.45 1.85
C THR A 20 -9.91 -11.69 1.43
N LEU A 21 -9.19 -12.40 2.29
CA LEU A 21 -7.92 -13.01 1.94
C LEU A 21 -8.22 -14.36 1.28
N ASP A 22 -7.49 -14.66 0.21
CA ASP A 22 -7.60 -15.91 -0.53
C ASP A 22 -6.20 -16.51 -0.72
N HIS A 23 -6.15 -17.84 -0.85
CA HIS A 23 -4.92 -18.58 -1.11
C HIS A 23 -4.80 -18.79 -2.62
N GLU A 24 -3.71 -18.34 -3.24
CA GLU A 24 -3.48 -18.54 -4.68
C GLU A 24 -3.52 -20.04 -5.02
N ARG A 25 -2.78 -20.85 -4.24
CA ARG A 25 -2.93 -22.31 -4.19
C ARG A 25 -3.77 -22.71 -2.97
N PRO A 26 -4.91 -23.39 -3.13
CA PRO A 26 -5.72 -23.87 -2.02
C PRO A 26 -4.94 -24.81 -1.09
N ILE A 27 -5.20 -24.71 0.22
CA ILE A 27 -4.57 -25.58 1.22
C ILE A 27 -4.83 -27.06 0.93
N ALA A 28 -6.04 -27.40 0.48
CA ALA A 28 -6.44 -28.77 0.16
C ALA A 28 -5.65 -29.40 -1.01
N GLY A 29 -4.94 -28.60 -1.82
CA GLY A 29 -4.21 -29.06 -3.02
C GLY A 29 -2.70 -28.74 -2.99
N ALA A 30 -2.09 -28.75 -1.81
CA ALA A 30 -0.67 -28.41 -1.55
C ALA A 30 -0.33 -26.91 -1.42
N GLY A 31 -1.32 -26.05 -1.19
CA GLY A 31 -1.09 -24.68 -0.73
C GLY A 31 -0.73 -24.62 0.75
N HIS A 32 0.03 -23.61 1.15
CA HIS A 32 0.34 -23.36 2.55
C HIS A 32 -0.36 -22.10 3.06
N ASP A 33 -0.72 -22.06 4.34
CA ASP A 33 -1.30 -20.90 5.01
C ASP A 33 -0.23 -19.88 5.40
N ILE A 34 0.40 -19.27 4.41
CA ILE A 34 1.55 -18.39 4.57
C ILE A 34 1.47 -17.18 3.65
N TRP A 35 2.09 -16.08 4.07
CA TRP A 35 1.85 -14.75 3.49
C TRP A 35 2.13 -14.67 1.98
N TRP A 36 3.09 -15.44 1.46
CA TRP A 36 3.44 -15.43 0.04
C TRP A 36 2.43 -16.18 -0.85
N ASN A 37 1.56 -16.98 -0.24
CA ASN A 37 0.45 -17.64 -0.93
C ASN A 37 -0.85 -16.80 -0.85
N PHE A 38 -0.86 -15.67 -0.16
CA PHE A 38 -2.05 -14.86 0.02
C PHE A 38 -2.25 -13.82 -1.08
N VAL A 39 -3.49 -13.64 -1.50
CA VAL A 39 -3.92 -12.57 -2.42
C VAL A 39 -5.19 -11.88 -1.92
N PRO A 40 -5.37 -10.58 -2.18
CA PRO A 40 -6.58 -9.84 -1.83
C PRO A 40 -7.71 -10.13 -2.84
N ALA A 41 -8.86 -10.55 -2.36
CA ALA A 41 -10.01 -10.89 -3.19
C ALA A 41 -11.31 -10.25 -2.68
N CYS A 42 -12.30 -10.12 -3.56
CA CYS A 42 -13.68 -9.88 -3.15
C CYS A 42 -14.39 -11.22 -2.92
N LYS A 43 -15.36 -11.25 -2.02
CA LYS A 43 -16.12 -12.47 -1.68
C LYS A 43 -16.67 -13.23 -2.90
N PRO A 44 -17.27 -12.59 -3.94
CA PRO A 44 -17.76 -13.31 -5.11
C PRO A 44 -16.67 -13.97 -5.95
N CYS A 45 -15.52 -13.32 -6.14
CA CYS A 45 -14.42 -13.91 -6.90
C CYS A 45 -13.74 -15.03 -6.12
N ASN A 46 -13.52 -14.85 -4.82
CA ASN A 46 -12.97 -15.88 -3.94
C ASN A 46 -13.79 -17.19 -4.02
N LEU A 47 -15.11 -17.09 -3.84
CA LEU A 47 -16.02 -18.25 -3.92
C LEU A 47 -16.01 -18.95 -5.29
N ARG A 48 -15.73 -18.22 -6.37
CA ARG A 48 -15.64 -18.80 -7.72
C ARG A 48 -14.29 -19.47 -7.92
N LYS A 49 -13.20 -18.78 -7.58
CA LYS A 49 -11.83 -19.29 -7.65
C LYS A 49 -11.66 -20.56 -6.82
N SER A 50 -12.31 -20.69 -5.67
CA SER A 50 -12.11 -21.81 -4.75
C SER A 50 -12.39 -23.19 -5.35
N LYS A 51 -13.03 -23.26 -6.52
CA LYS A 51 -13.23 -24.48 -7.31
C LYS A 51 -12.00 -24.87 -8.16
N HIS A 52 -10.95 -24.05 -8.12
CA HIS A 52 -9.77 -24.17 -8.96
C HIS A 52 -8.50 -24.12 -8.09
N GLU A 53 -7.50 -24.92 -8.47
CA GLU A 53 -6.25 -25.05 -7.73
C GLU A 53 -5.34 -23.82 -7.86
N SER A 54 -5.60 -22.93 -8.83
CA SER A 54 -4.85 -21.69 -9.02
C SER A 54 -5.68 -20.66 -9.79
N ALA A 55 -5.26 -19.40 -9.78
CA ALA A 55 -5.83 -18.38 -10.65
C ALA A 55 -5.58 -18.71 -12.13
N ALA A 56 -4.43 -19.32 -12.46
CA ALA A 56 -4.12 -19.76 -13.83
C ALA A 56 -5.11 -20.84 -14.32
N HIS A 57 -5.41 -21.85 -13.49
CA HIS A 57 -6.42 -22.85 -13.80
C HIS A 57 -7.82 -22.22 -13.96
N TRP A 58 -8.16 -21.26 -13.10
CA TRP A 58 -9.42 -20.54 -13.24
C TRP A 58 -9.48 -19.73 -14.55
N VAL A 59 -8.39 -19.07 -14.95
CA VAL A 59 -8.30 -18.35 -16.24
C VAL A 59 -8.49 -19.29 -17.42
N ALA A 60 -7.87 -20.47 -17.41
CA ALA A 60 -8.02 -21.47 -18.46
C ALA A 60 -9.49 -21.95 -18.58
N ASP A 61 -10.15 -22.20 -17.44
CA ASP A 61 -11.58 -22.55 -17.40
C ASP A 61 -12.46 -21.42 -17.97
N MET A 62 -12.19 -20.16 -17.60
CA MET A 62 -12.92 -19.00 -18.14
C MET A 62 -12.74 -18.85 -19.65
N ASP A 63 -11.55 -19.15 -20.16
CA ASP A 63 -11.24 -19.11 -21.58
C ASP A 63 -11.94 -20.24 -22.36
N ILE A 64 -11.98 -21.46 -21.82
CA ILE A 64 -12.79 -22.56 -22.36
C ILE A 64 -14.28 -22.18 -22.38
N CYS A 65 -14.81 -21.66 -21.27
CA CYS A 65 -16.20 -21.19 -21.18
C CYS A 65 -16.52 -20.07 -22.17
N HIS A 66 -15.53 -19.25 -22.52
CA HIS A 66 -15.70 -18.19 -23.50
C HIS A 66 -15.67 -18.70 -24.94
N ARG A 67 -14.72 -19.58 -25.27
CA ARG A 67 -14.53 -20.13 -26.62
C ARG A 67 -15.60 -21.16 -27.01
N TYR A 68 -16.07 -21.95 -26.05
CA TYR A 68 -17.01 -23.06 -26.26
C TYR A 68 -18.20 -22.98 -25.30
N PRO A 69 -19.06 -21.95 -25.44
CA PRO A 69 -20.17 -21.70 -24.51
C PRO A 69 -21.19 -22.84 -24.40
N GLU A 70 -21.34 -23.65 -25.45
CA GLU A 70 -22.22 -24.82 -25.54
C GLU A 70 -21.69 -26.04 -24.78
N LEU A 71 -20.37 -26.16 -24.62
CA LEU A 71 -19.73 -27.27 -23.89
C LEU A 71 -19.66 -27.00 -22.39
N THR A 72 -19.95 -25.77 -21.95
CA THR A 72 -19.78 -25.37 -20.56
C THR A 72 -21.13 -25.10 -19.87
N ARG A 73 -21.36 -25.78 -18.74
CA ARG A 73 -22.51 -25.51 -17.85
C ARG A 73 -22.24 -24.39 -16.84
N SER A 74 -21.10 -23.69 -16.97
CA SER A 74 -20.71 -22.64 -16.04
C SER A 74 -21.64 -21.44 -16.18
N LYS A 75 -22.40 -21.17 -15.12
CA LYS A 75 -23.26 -19.97 -15.02
C LYS A 75 -22.47 -18.68 -14.85
N TRP A 76 -21.15 -18.78 -14.66
CA TRP A 76 -20.31 -17.66 -14.23
C TRP A 76 -19.38 -17.20 -15.35
N ARG A 77 -19.96 -16.54 -16.35
CA ARG A 77 -19.18 -15.94 -17.44
C ARG A 77 -18.48 -14.68 -16.94
N MET A 78 -17.19 -14.57 -17.27
CA MET A 78 -16.39 -13.38 -17.06
C MET A 78 -15.95 -12.85 -18.42
N SER A 79 -15.95 -11.52 -18.61
CA SER A 79 -15.49 -10.96 -19.88
C SER A 79 -14.01 -11.28 -20.13
N PRO A 80 -13.59 -11.59 -21.36
CA PRO A 80 -12.18 -11.82 -21.73
C PRO A 80 -11.22 -10.76 -21.23
N LYS A 81 -11.61 -9.48 -21.35
CA LYS A 81 -10.84 -8.34 -20.86
C LYS A 81 -10.49 -8.42 -19.37
N VAL A 82 -11.35 -9.06 -18.56
CA VAL A 82 -11.11 -9.21 -17.13
C VAL A 82 -10.25 -10.44 -16.86
N PHE A 83 -10.64 -11.63 -17.33
CA PHE A 83 -9.92 -12.86 -16.97
C PHE A 83 -8.50 -12.94 -17.57
N ALA A 84 -8.29 -12.40 -18.78
CA ALA A 84 -6.96 -12.38 -19.41
C ALA A 84 -5.91 -11.60 -18.58
N GLY A 85 -6.35 -10.69 -17.72
CA GLY A 85 -5.45 -9.91 -16.86
C GLY A 85 -5.21 -10.50 -15.47
N ILE A 86 -5.86 -11.61 -15.10
CA ILE A 86 -5.83 -12.15 -13.73
C ILE A 86 -4.40 -12.57 -13.34
N THR A 87 -3.76 -13.43 -14.13
CA THR A 87 -2.43 -13.98 -13.80
C THR A 87 -1.41 -12.86 -13.58
N ARG A 88 -1.38 -11.87 -14.49
CA ARG A 88 -0.51 -10.69 -14.35
C ARG A 88 -0.78 -9.89 -13.08
N ARG A 89 -2.05 -9.76 -12.66
CA ARG A 89 -2.41 -9.07 -11.42
C ARG A 89 -1.95 -9.86 -10.19
N VAL A 90 -2.14 -11.19 -10.20
CA VAL A 90 -1.69 -12.09 -9.13
C VAL A 90 -0.18 -11.97 -8.93
N GLU A 91 0.60 -12.14 -10.00
CA GLU A 91 2.06 -12.03 -9.93
C GLU A 91 2.53 -10.66 -9.42
N ARG A 92 1.91 -9.58 -9.89
CA ARG A 92 2.23 -8.21 -9.43
C ARG A 92 1.94 -8.06 -7.93
N VAL A 93 0.83 -8.60 -7.46
CA VAL A 93 0.45 -8.53 -6.04
C VAL A 93 1.38 -9.39 -5.19
N GLN A 94 1.75 -10.58 -5.64
CA GLN A 94 2.71 -11.41 -4.91
C GLN A 94 4.07 -10.70 -4.78
N ARG A 95 4.55 -10.03 -5.84
CA ARG A 95 5.73 -9.16 -5.75
C ARG A 95 5.55 -7.99 -4.77
N GLU A 96 4.40 -7.32 -4.82
CA GLU A 96 4.06 -6.24 -3.89
C GLU A 96 4.05 -6.72 -2.43
N ILE A 97 3.55 -7.92 -2.17
CA ILE A 97 3.49 -8.53 -0.84
C ILE A 97 4.87 -9.04 -0.37
N ALA A 98 5.72 -9.48 -1.30
CA ALA A 98 7.08 -9.97 -1.01
C ALA A 98 8.08 -8.86 -0.68
N ASP A 99 7.81 -7.62 -1.09
CA ASP A 99 8.60 -6.43 -0.77
C ASP A 99 8.91 -6.37 0.74
N ALA A 100 10.20 -6.43 1.08
CA ALA A 100 10.68 -6.48 2.45
C ALA A 100 10.40 -5.17 3.20
N ASP A 101 10.56 -4.03 2.54
CA ASP A 101 10.34 -2.71 3.13
C ASP A 101 8.85 -2.48 3.41
N ARG A 102 7.98 -2.96 2.50
CA ARG A 102 6.54 -2.98 2.75
C ARG A 102 6.20 -3.83 3.96
N ARG A 103 6.72 -5.05 4.04
CA ARG A 103 6.45 -5.98 5.15
C ARG A 103 6.87 -5.39 6.49
N GLU A 104 8.10 -4.88 6.55
CA GLU A 104 8.65 -4.19 7.72
C GLU A 104 7.74 -3.04 8.16
N TRP A 105 7.29 -2.19 7.22
CA TRP A 105 6.39 -1.09 7.56
C TRP A 105 5.08 -1.58 8.20
N PHE A 106 4.44 -2.62 7.64
CA PHE A 106 3.22 -3.17 8.24
C PHE A 106 3.46 -3.81 9.60
N GLU A 107 4.59 -4.49 9.78
CA GLU A 107 4.96 -5.10 11.05
C GLU A 107 5.15 -4.03 12.14
N LEU A 108 5.88 -2.96 11.84
CA LEU A 108 6.18 -1.89 12.80
C LEU A 108 4.96 -1.01 13.12
N HIS A 109 4.04 -0.81 12.18
CA HIS A 109 2.88 0.09 12.37
C HIS A 109 1.59 -0.64 12.76
N TYR A 110 1.44 -1.91 12.39
CA TYR A 110 0.20 -2.67 12.55
C TYR A 110 0.43 -4.10 13.09
N GLY A 111 1.68 -4.51 13.38
CA GLY A 111 1.98 -5.89 13.82
C GLY A 111 1.46 -6.23 15.21
N GLU A 112 1.28 -5.23 16.07
CA GLU A 112 0.73 -5.40 17.42
C GLU A 112 -0.80 -5.39 17.45
N GLU A 113 -1.45 -4.97 16.37
CA GLU A 113 -2.91 -4.89 16.28
C GLU A 113 -3.54 -6.28 16.43
N LYS A 114 -4.53 -6.38 17.32
CA LYS A 114 -5.32 -7.60 17.55
C LYS A 114 -6.79 -7.32 17.24
N TRP A 115 -7.47 -8.32 16.71
CA TRP A 115 -8.91 -8.24 16.40
C TRP A 115 -9.58 -9.58 16.72
N ARG A 116 -10.84 -9.53 17.14
CA ARG A 116 -11.64 -10.71 17.52
C ARG A 116 -12.62 -11.11 16.44
N ASN A 117 -13.04 -10.16 15.60
CA ASN A 117 -14.06 -10.36 14.58
C ASN A 117 -13.74 -9.55 13.31
N LYS A 118 -14.51 -9.80 12.26
CA LYS A 118 -14.31 -9.11 10.96
C LYS A 118 -14.57 -7.61 11.06
N THR A 119 -15.53 -7.16 11.87
CA THR A 119 -15.84 -5.73 12.02
C THR A 119 -14.65 -4.96 12.58
N GLU A 120 -13.99 -5.48 13.61
CA GLU A 120 -12.76 -4.91 14.17
C GLU A 120 -11.62 -4.90 13.15
N LEU A 121 -11.41 -6.01 12.44
CA LEU A 121 -10.42 -6.08 11.36
C LEU A 121 -10.65 -4.98 10.30
N PHE A 122 -11.90 -4.77 9.88
CA PHE A 122 -12.21 -3.74 8.90
C PHE A 122 -11.99 -2.32 9.43
N LYS A 123 -12.24 -2.04 10.71
CA LYS A 123 -11.89 -0.75 11.32
C LYS A 123 -10.39 -0.47 11.26
N ILE A 124 -9.56 -1.47 11.59
CA ILE A 124 -8.09 -1.36 11.48
C ILE A 124 -7.68 -1.15 10.02
N LEU A 125 -8.29 -1.90 9.10
CA LEU A 125 -8.01 -1.79 7.67
C LEU A 125 -8.38 -0.41 7.12
N ASP A 126 -9.51 0.17 7.53
CA ASP A 126 -9.95 1.49 7.09
C ASP A 126 -9.03 2.59 7.59
N ARG A 127 -8.61 2.52 8.87
CA ARG A 127 -7.57 3.42 9.42
C ARG A 127 -6.27 3.31 8.62
N CYS A 128 -5.82 2.09 8.34
CA CYS A 128 -4.63 1.84 7.53
C CYS A 128 -4.73 2.42 6.11
N LYS A 129 -5.86 2.22 5.44
CA LYS A 129 -6.09 2.78 4.10
C LYS A 129 -6.12 4.31 4.12
N ALA A 130 -6.71 4.91 5.15
CA ALA A 130 -6.73 6.36 5.32
C ALA A 130 -5.33 6.91 5.53
N GLU A 131 -4.53 6.27 6.38
CA GLU A 131 -3.13 6.64 6.60
C GLU A 131 -2.30 6.55 5.31
N LEU A 132 -2.39 5.42 4.58
CA LEU A 132 -1.69 5.25 3.31
C LEU A 132 -2.09 6.26 2.24
N LYS A 133 -3.34 6.74 2.26
CA LYS A 133 -3.84 7.79 1.36
C LYS A 133 -3.30 9.17 1.73
N GLY A 134 -2.91 9.38 2.99
CA GLY A 134 -2.31 10.62 3.48
C GLY A 134 -0.87 10.85 3.01
N TYR A 135 -0.18 9.82 2.50
CA TYR A 135 1.18 9.96 1.97
C TYR A 135 1.20 10.21 0.45
N PRO A 136 2.13 11.03 -0.06
CA PRO A 136 2.24 11.33 -1.49
C PRO A 136 2.66 10.13 -2.33
N HIS A 137 3.36 9.19 -1.70
CA HIS A 137 3.66 7.86 -2.18
C HIS A 137 3.77 6.92 -0.98
N TYR A 138 3.77 5.61 -1.23
CA TYR A 138 3.88 4.65 -0.13
C TYR A 138 5.15 4.85 0.73
N PRO A 139 5.06 4.79 2.07
CA PRO A 139 6.19 5.06 2.97
C PRO A 139 7.45 4.24 2.70
N TRP A 140 7.28 2.95 2.40
CA TRP A 140 8.37 2.01 2.11
C TRP A 140 9.12 2.31 0.80
N ARG A 141 8.72 3.32 0.02
CA ARG A 141 9.50 3.81 -1.12
C ARG A 141 10.54 4.87 -0.73
N THR A 142 10.49 5.36 0.50
CA THR A 142 11.48 6.31 1.00
C THR A 142 12.62 5.63 1.72
N PRO A 143 13.83 6.20 1.67
CA PRO A 143 14.94 5.70 2.47
C PRO A 143 14.63 5.79 3.96
N LYS A 144 15.28 4.91 4.72
CA LYS A 144 15.39 5.06 6.17
C LYS A 144 16.38 6.18 6.48
N VAL A 145 16.08 7.00 7.48
CA VAL A 145 16.98 8.09 7.94
C VAL A 145 18.09 7.60 8.86
N ARG A 146 17.91 6.41 9.46
CA ARG A 146 18.90 5.65 10.24
C ARG A 146 18.37 4.24 10.49
N GLU A 147 19.23 3.31 10.85
CA GLU A 147 18.79 2.00 11.35
C GLU A 147 18.44 2.08 12.84
N LEU A 148 17.24 1.61 13.20
CA LEU A 148 16.79 1.52 14.58
C LEU A 148 15.88 0.31 14.75
N LYS A 149 16.30 -0.65 15.57
CA LYS A 149 15.56 -1.90 15.78
C LYS A 149 14.21 -1.63 16.44
N GLY A 150 13.14 -2.21 15.89
CA GLY A 150 11.79 -2.09 16.46
C GLY A 150 11.10 -0.75 16.19
N HIS A 151 11.70 0.14 15.39
CA HIS A 151 11.13 1.45 15.09
C HIS A 151 11.18 1.73 13.59
N CYS A 152 10.10 2.33 13.06
CA CYS A 152 10.12 2.84 11.70
C CYS A 152 10.92 4.14 11.65
N THR A 153 11.85 4.22 10.71
CA THR A 153 12.70 5.40 10.46
C THR A 153 12.58 5.87 9.01
N ARG A 154 11.50 5.50 8.31
CA ARG A 154 11.27 5.94 6.93
C ARG A 154 11.04 7.44 6.91
N LEU A 155 11.76 8.14 6.03
CA LEU A 155 11.79 9.60 5.99
C LEU A 155 10.40 10.24 5.94
N ILE A 156 9.52 9.77 5.05
CA ILE A 156 8.18 10.38 4.87
C ILE A 156 7.20 10.07 6.01
N CYS A 157 7.50 9.08 6.85
CA CYS A 157 6.57 8.57 7.86
C CYS A 157 7.01 8.92 9.28
N CYS A 158 8.24 8.53 9.64
CA CYS A 158 8.83 8.75 10.95
C CYS A 158 10.18 9.48 10.82
N GLY A 159 10.27 10.42 9.88
CA GLY A 159 11.48 11.19 9.58
C GLY A 159 11.99 12.03 10.75
N TYR A 160 11.18 12.27 11.78
CA TYR A 160 11.60 12.93 13.02
C TYR A 160 12.69 12.17 13.77
N PHE A 161 12.92 10.88 13.48
CA PHE A 161 14.07 10.13 13.98
C PHE A 161 15.39 10.45 13.27
N HIS A 162 15.39 11.33 12.27
CA HIS A 162 16.61 11.74 11.57
C HIS A 162 17.62 12.35 12.56
N PRO A 163 18.91 11.98 12.53
CA PRO A 163 19.90 12.46 13.52
C PRO A 163 20.03 13.99 13.58
N GLN A 164 19.80 14.65 12.44
CA GLN A 164 19.82 16.12 12.32
C GLN A 164 18.43 16.76 12.48
N ALA A 165 17.37 15.98 12.75
CA ALA A 165 16.06 16.56 13.03
C ALA A 165 16.15 17.45 14.28
N ARG A 166 15.50 18.61 14.21
CA ARG A 166 15.33 19.54 15.33
C ARG A 166 13.85 19.91 15.39
N LEU A 167 13.31 19.98 16.60
CA LEU A 167 11.96 20.48 16.81
C LEU A 167 12.01 22.01 16.72
N LEU A 168 11.32 22.56 15.72
CA LEU A 168 11.17 24.00 15.53
C LEU A 168 9.70 24.34 15.66
N HIS A 169 9.40 25.49 16.28
CA HIS A 169 8.04 26.00 16.39
C HIS A 169 7.83 27.09 15.33
N ALA A 170 6.77 26.95 14.55
CA ALA A 170 6.30 27.97 13.62
C ALA A 170 4.93 28.47 14.08
N PHE A 171 4.74 29.79 14.10
CA PHE A 171 3.47 30.42 14.37
C PHE A 171 2.76 30.62 13.03
N LEU A 172 1.72 29.84 12.78
CA LEU A 172 0.97 29.82 11.52
C LEU A 172 -0.52 29.68 11.82
N GLU A 173 -1.36 30.32 11.01
CA GLU A 173 -2.80 30.11 11.01
C GLU A 173 -3.14 28.69 10.56
N ARG A 174 -4.31 28.18 10.99
CA ARG A 174 -4.75 26.82 10.65
C ARG A 174 -4.81 26.57 9.14
N GLU A 175 -5.16 27.59 8.37
CA GLU A 175 -5.25 27.50 6.91
C GLU A 175 -3.86 27.42 6.26
N GLU A 176 -2.89 28.14 6.80
CA GLU A 176 -1.48 28.14 6.36
C GLU A 176 -0.84 26.77 6.63
N VAL A 177 -1.08 26.18 7.80
CA VAL A 177 -0.60 24.81 8.11
C VAL A 177 -1.13 23.82 7.07
N ARG A 178 -2.43 23.88 6.76
CA ARG A 178 -3.02 22.99 5.75
C ARG A 178 -2.48 23.27 4.36
N ALA A 179 -2.23 24.54 4.01
CA ALA A 179 -1.65 24.91 2.72
C ALA A 179 -0.22 24.39 2.58
N PHE A 180 0.60 24.55 3.63
CA PHE A 180 1.95 24.01 3.70
C PHE A 180 1.96 22.48 3.53
N GLN A 181 1.15 21.76 4.29
CA GLN A 181 1.04 20.30 4.19
C GLN A 181 0.65 19.83 2.77
N ARG A 182 -0.30 20.52 2.12
CA ARG A 182 -0.67 20.23 0.73
C ARG A 182 0.47 20.52 -0.24
N ALA A 183 1.19 21.62 -0.07
CA ALA A 183 2.33 21.99 -0.92
C ALA A 183 3.45 20.95 -0.80
N VAL A 184 3.85 20.60 0.43
CA VAL A 184 4.85 19.56 0.74
C VAL A 184 4.45 18.21 0.14
N PHE A 185 3.18 17.83 0.29
CA PHE A 185 2.65 16.60 -0.30
C PHE A 185 2.75 16.62 -1.83
N ASN A 186 2.39 17.74 -2.47
CA ASN A 186 2.47 17.89 -3.93
C ASN A 186 3.91 17.85 -4.45
N GLU A 187 4.86 18.37 -3.67
CA GLU A 187 6.30 18.27 -3.91
C GLU A 187 6.87 16.87 -3.64
N ARG A 188 6.08 15.97 -3.05
CA ARG A 188 6.51 14.63 -2.60
C ARG A 188 7.70 14.69 -1.64
N ALA A 189 7.76 15.74 -0.81
CA ALA A 189 8.82 15.95 0.17
C ALA A 189 8.32 15.62 1.59
N HIS A 190 9.25 15.46 2.53
CA HIS A 190 8.91 15.46 3.96
C HIS A 190 8.90 16.91 4.51
N GLU A 191 7.98 17.24 5.43
CA GLU A 191 7.83 18.59 5.99
C GLU A 191 9.16 19.13 6.55
N GLY A 192 9.91 18.29 7.27
CA GLY A 192 11.20 18.65 7.83
C GLY A 192 12.27 19.01 6.78
N GLU A 193 12.20 18.45 5.56
CA GLU A 193 13.13 18.81 4.49
C GLU A 193 12.83 20.22 3.97
N VAL A 194 11.55 20.54 3.80
CA VAL A 194 11.10 21.85 3.35
C VAL A 194 11.43 22.92 4.39
N LEU A 195 11.16 22.65 5.68
CA LEU A 195 11.58 23.54 6.77
C LEU A 195 13.10 23.75 6.78
N GLY A 196 13.89 22.69 6.57
CA GLY A 196 15.34 22.80 6.47
C GLY A 196 15.80 23.67 5.30
N ARG A 197 15.11 23.62 4.14
CA ARG A 197 15.38 24.52 2.99
C ARG A 197 15.10 25.97 3.35
N LEU A 198 13.94 26.27 3.92
CA LEU A 198 13.54 27.63 4.31
C LEU A 198 14.53 28.26 5.30
N VAL A 199 14.99 27.50 6.30
CA VAL A 199 16.01 27.97 7.24
C VAL A 199 17.32 28.33 6.53
N ARG A 200 17.79 27.47 5.61
CA ARG A 200 19.03 27.74 4.85
C ARG A 200 18.89 28.95 3.93
N GLU A 201 17.73 29.12 3.29
CA GLU A 201 17.43 30.28 2.44
C GLU A 201 17.44 31.59 3.24
N TYR A 202 16.83 31.59 4.43
CA TYR A 202 16.85 32.74 5.34
C TYR A 202 18.28 33.12 5.76
N LEU A 203 19.09 32.14 6.16
CA LEU A 203 20.49 32.37 6.55
C LEU A 203 21.33 32.91 5.38
N ALA A 204 21.16 32.36 4.19
CA ALA A 204 21.85 32.83 3.00
C ALA A 204 21.47 34.27 2.61
N GLY A 205 20.21 34.66 2.83
CA GLY A 205 19.76 36.05 2.68
C GLY A 205 20.51 36.99 3.61
N ARG A 206 20.54 36.68 4.91
CA ARG A 206 21.21 37.51 5.93
C ARG A 206 22.71 37.65 5.70
N GLN A 207 23.38 36.60 5.21
CA GLN A 207 24.80 36.67 4.90
C GLN A 207 25.08 37.67 3.77
N ARG A 208 24.26 37.69 2.72
CA ARG A 208 24.40 38.65 1.61
C ARG A 208 24.19 40.09 2.05
N ASP A 209 23.24 40.33 2.95
CA ASP A 209 23.03 41.68 3.49
C ASP A 209 24.26 42.17 4.25
N LEU A 210 24.88 41.29 5.06
CA LEU A 210 26.10 41.60 5.81
C LEU A 210 27.31 41.83 4.89
N ASP A 211 27.47 41.02 3.84
CA ASP A 211 28.58 41.13 2.90
C ASP A 211 28.41 42.32 1.93
N GLY A 212 27.20 42.84 1.74
CA GLY A 212 26.91 44.03 0.93
C GLY A 212 26.98 45.36 1.70
N GLU A 213 27.02 45.31 3.02
CA GLU A 213 27.23 46.46 3.91
C GLU A 213 28.73 46.66 4.29
N ALA A 214 29.61 45.73 3.90
CA ALA A 214 31.07 45.76 4.12
C ALA A 214 31.83 46.27 2.89
#